data_AF-A0AA88HV32-F1
#
_entry.id   AF-A0AA88HV32-F1
#
_cell.length_a   1.000
_cell.length_b   1.000
_cell.length_c   1.000
_cell.angle_alpha   90.00
_cell.angle_beta   90.00
_cell.angle_gamma   90.00
#
_symmetry.space_group_name_H-M   'P 1'
#
loop_
_entity.id
_entity.type
_entity.pdbx_description
1 polymer ?
#
loop_
_entity_poly.entity_id
_entity_poly.type
_entity_poly.pdbx_seq_one_letter_code
_entity_poly.pdbx_strand_id
1 'polypeptide(L)'
;MITETNMLRTFGFISVLMLGISLGCKELTTTGYRYFDFHHAQTNQDGALFVRFKVRAKSDAHIVLSSSPLPLNPLYEIVIGAAGNAYTDLRRGMTKKSVAAVKTPDVLSSSEYRGFWISFKNGEIEVGREYESMPFLHWKDKDPIHIHYFSFATWTDVIGKWLHSCEGDGEMQGDQPLSPLEYFNAEHKLQNDLMKGYSSQIRPLSNHNESLTVEMGLVVFYMDLRENESVFNVNGFLQIHWKDKRLAWNESHYEGLNILHIPSELIWKPQISLANSIDHTMNYMNAATHVTIMPGGVVLMIVPASFHALCEIDLRNYPWDTQKCSLIFYSYFNGGDRIDINLLYDTNPEYSLTTYKLIKNNQWHAVIDKAERVLTPDEMNYKEYPEIYFTFELKRKSPLFISTLFLPAIVTMIVCLLSLWMPPNCPEKMYMIISNMVVLFMYLAYLNYILPTNLEHQPTVVSFYGGTLLLVTISLLFTVITIRMTRLPKPTGMPYCLKKVIIGPIGTLLGLNWTGILISPTHKPLETLNGIATSFEHSQSSRHNEISSHQPDLEQFVVDSSSTGANMEWMVFALFIDRILFICYSFLFGILLSICF
;
A
#
# COMPACT_ATOMS: atom_id res chain seq x y z
N MET A 1 4.68 32.22 35.13
CA MET A 1 4.40 30.84 35.56
C MET A 1 2.90 30.69 35.70
N ILE A 2 2.23 30.32 34.60
CA ILE A 2 0.79 30.04 34.55
C ILE A 2 0.64 28.74 33.77
N THR A 3 0.02 27.77 34.43
CA THR A 3 -0.01 26.34 34.17
C THR A 3 -1.23 25.91 33.36
N GLU A 4 -0.99 25.01 32.41
CA GLU A 4 -1.86 23.97 31.82
C GLU A 4 -3.31 23.86 32.32
N THR A 5 -4.18 24.82 31.97
CA THR A 5 -5.63 24.70 32.26
C THR A 5 -6.54 25.13 31.11
N ASN A 6 -6.03 25.25 29.88
CA ASN A 6 -6.83 25.67 28.71
C ASN A 6 -6.82 24.69 27.52
N MET A 7 -6.38 23.43 27.70
CA MET A 7 -6.37 22.41 26.64
C MET A 7 -7.34 21.24 26.91
N LEU A 8 -8.37 21.45 27.73
CA LEU A 8 -9.40 20.43 28.06
C LEU A 8 -10.85 20.94 27.97
N ARG A 9 -11.08 22.17 27.47
CA ARG A 9 -12.44 22.72 27.29
C ARG A 9 -12.97 22.72 25.85
N THR A 10 -12.17 22.29 24.88
CA THR A 10 -12.57 22.18 23.46
C THR A 10 -12.90 20.76 23.01
N PHE A 11 -12.77 19.77 23.89
CA PHE A 11 -13.20 18.37 23.65
C PHE A 11 -14.55 18.02 24.30
N GLY A 12 -15.28 19.01 24.81
CA GLY A 12 -16.58 18.85 25.46
C GLY A 12 -17.82 19.01 24.56
N PHE A 13 -17.66 19.05 23.23
CA PHE A 13 -18.78 19.22 22.29
C PHE A 13 -18.86 18.17 21.17
N ILE A 14 -18.02 17.12 21.19
CA ILE A 14 -18.06 16.02 20.19
C ILE A 14 -17.99 14.66 20.91
N SER A 15 -18.86 14.45 21.89
CA SER A 15 -18.99 13.16 22.59
C SER A 15 -20.42 12.83 23.04
N VAL A 16 -21.44 13.38 22.36
CA VAL A 16 -22.86 13.03 22.62
C VAL A 16 -23.55 12.43 21.39
N LEU A 17 -22.81 12.14 20.31
CA LEU A 17 -23.37 11.54 19.08
C LEU A 17 -23.05 10.04 18.89
N MET A 18 -22.59 9.36 19.95
CA MET A 18 -22.30 7.91 19.92
C MET A 18 -22.88 7.19 21.15
N LEU A 19 -24.13 7.47 21.45
CA LEU A 19 -25.03 6.61 22.21
C LEU A 19 -26.42 6.87 21.63
N GLY A 20 -26.81 6.08 20.64
CA GLY A 20 -28.14 6.08 20.04
C GLY A 20 -29.20 5.60 21.04
N ILE A 21 -29.39 6.36 22.11
CA ILE A 21 -30.57 6.26 22.96
C ILE A 21 -31.60 7.12 22.26
N SER A 22 -32.49 6.46 21.52
CA SER A 22 -33.68 7.13 21.01
C SER A 22 -34.54 7.49 22.21
N LEU A 23 -34.47 8.75 22.66
CA LEU A 23 -35.32 9.25 23.74
C LEU A 23 -36.79 9.02 23.34
N GLY A 24 -37.54 8.30 24.19
CA GLY A 24 -39.00 8.13 24.04
C GLY A 24 -39.50 6.91 23.27
N CYS A 25 -38.66 5.94 22.86
CA CYS A 25 -39.14 4.69 22.24
C CYS A 25 -39.63 3.66 23.26
N LYS A 26 -40.68 2.90 22.89
CA LYS A 26 -41.05 1.68 23.59
C LYS A 26 -40.08 0.56 23.24
N GLU A 27 -39.51 -0.06 24.26
CA GLU A 27 -38.63 -1.22 24.14
C GLU A 27 -39.38 -2.52 24.36
N LEU A 28 -39.12 -3.50 23.49
CA LEU A 28 -39.67 -4.86 23.61
C LEU A 28 -38.56 -5.88 23.36
N THR A 29 -38.52 -6.95 24.14
CA THR A 29 -37.61 -8.08 23.92
C THR A 29 -38.41 -9.35 23.65
N THR A 30 -38.16 -10.01 22.53
CA THR A 30 -38.85 -11.24 22.12
C THR A 30 -37.90 -12.42 22.13
N THR A 31 -38.39 -13.58 22.56
CA THR A 31 -37.66 -14.85 22.51
C THR A 31 -38.61 -15.98 22.09
N GLY A 32 -38.37 -16.54 20.92
CA GLY A 32 -39.17 -17.65 20.39
C GLY A 32 -40.45 -17.21 19.68
N TYR A 33 -41.02 -18.16 18.94
CA TYR A 33 -42.11 -17.94 18.00
C TYR A 33 -43.47 -17.87 18.70
N ARG A 34 -43.72 -16.80 19.46
CA ARG A 34 -44.98 -16.52 20.15
C ARG A 34 -45.26 -15.01 20.18
N TYR A 35 -46.50 -14.63 19.91
CA TYR A 35 -46.98 -13.25 19.94
C TYR A 35 -47.77 -13.03 21.22
N PHE A 36 -47.26 -12.19 22.13
CA PHE A 36 -47.89 -11.89 23.42
C PHE A 36 -48.37 -10.44 23.51
N ASP A 37 -47.58 -9.51 22.97
CA ASP A 37 -47.85 -8.07 23.07
C ASP A 37 -48.40 -7.54 21.75
N PHE A 38 -49.73 -7.40 21.67
CA PHE A 38 -50.41 -6.77 20.54
C PHE A 38 -50.60 -5.29 20.81
N HIS A 39 -50.03 -4.45 19.94
CA HIS A 39 -50.10 -3.00 19.99
C HIS A 39 -51.17 -2.50 19.03
N HIS A 40 -51.93 -1.47 19.43
CA HIS A 40 -52.90 -0.83 18.55
C HIS A 40 -52.22 -0.17 17.36
N ALA A 41 -52.67 -0.50 16.16
CA ALA A 41 -52.28 0.13 14.92
C ALA A 41 -53.04 1.45 14.76
N GLN A 42 -52.33 2.59 14.76
CA GLN A 42 -52.94 3.88 14.43
C GLN A 42 -53.14 3.95 12.91
N THR A 43 -54.39 3.95 12.47
CA THR A 43 -54.77 4.09 11.06
C THR A 43 -55.24 5.52 10.80
N ASN A 44 -54.79 6.10 9.69
CA ASN A 44 -55.24 7.42 9.26
C ASN A 44 -56.69 7.34 8.75
N GLN A 45 -57.33 8.50 8.52
CA GLN A 45 -58.72 8.59 8.06
C GLN A 45 -58.98 7.84 6.73
N ASP A 46 -57.95 7.62 5.92
CA ASP A 46 -57.99 6.83 4.67
C ASP A 46 -57.80 5.32 4.88
N GLY A 47 -57.76 4.84 6.13
CA GLY A 47 -57.47 3.44 6.46
C GLY A 47 -56.01 3.03 6.22
N ALA A 48 -55.12 3.99 5.98
CA ALA A 48 -53.69 3.75 5.79
C ALA A 48 -52.99 3.56 7.15
N LEU A 49 -52.12 2.56 7.25
CA LEU A 49 -51.28 2.26 8.40
C LEU A 49 -49.82 2.45 8.03
N PHE A 50 -49.05 3.06 8.93
CA PHE A 50 -47.60 3.15 8.82
C PHE A 50 -46.96 2.79 10.15
N VAL A 51 -46.10 1.77 10.15
CA VAL A 51 -45.43 1.27 11.36
C VAL A 51 -43.92 1.42 11.17
N ARG A 52 -43.27 2.18 12.06
CA ARG A 52 -41.80 2.27 12.16
C ARG A 52 -41.30 1.49 13.36
N PHE A 53 -40.24 0.74 13.18
CA PHE A 53 -39.58 0.02 14.26
C PHE A 53 -38.10 -0.20 13.93
N LYS A 54 -37.29 -0.42 14.96
CA LYS A 54 -35.92 -0.92 14.84
C LYS A 54 -35.80 -2.24 15.53
N VAL A 55 -34.99 -3.13 14.98
CA VAL A 55 -34.75 -4.45 15.55
C VAL A 55 -33.25 -4.77 15.53
N ARG A 56 -32.80 -5.38 16.62
CA ARG A 56 -31.48 -6.02 16.74
C ARG A 56 -31.70 -7.51 16.98
N ALA A 57 -31.39 -8.32 15.98
CA ALA A 57 -31.58 -9.77 15.96
C ALA A 57 -30.61 -10.40 14.94
N LYS A 58 -30.17 -11.64 15.19
CA LYS A 58 -29.29 -12.35 14.25
C LYS A 58 -29.99 -12.77 12.95
N SER A 59 -31.29 -13.07 13.01
CA SER A 59 -32.13 -13.53 11.89
C SER A 59 -33.61 -13.56 12.33
N ASP A 60 -34.51 -13.87 11.39
CA ASP A 60 -35.91 -14.26 11.63
C ASP A 60 -36.67 -13.35 12.62
N ALA A 61 -36.80 -12.08 12.24
CA ALA A 61 -37.63 -11.09 12.93
C ALA A 61 -39.05 -11.14 12.35
N HIS A 62 -40.03 -11.54 13.17
CA HIS A 62 -41.41 -11.72 12.76
C HIS A 62 -42.30 -10.57 13.21
N ILE A 63 -43.13 -10.07 12.30
CA ILE A 63 -44.10 -9.00 12.54
C ILE A 63 -45.46 -9.48 12.04
N VAL A 64 -46.48 -9.40 12.89
CA VAL A 64 -47.86 -9.73 12.55
C VAL A 64 -48.70 -8.46 12.48
N LEU A 65 -49.55 -8.36 11.46
CA LEU A 65 -50.60 -7.37 11.33
C LEU A 65 -51.96 -8.10 11.36
N SER A 66 -52.82 -7.75 12.31
CA SER A 66 -54.07 -8.49 12.59
C SER A 66 -55.25 -7.55 12.85
N SER A 67 -56.46 -8.06 12.61
CA SER A 67 -57.73 -7.41 12.98
C SER A 67 -58.07 -7.59 14.47
N SER A 68 -57.47 -8.58 15.13
CA SER A 68 -57.72 -8.91 16.54
C SER A 68 -56.42 -8.93 17.33
N PRO A 69 -56.46 -8.72 18.66
CA PRO A 69 -55.27 -8.79 19.53
C PRO A 69 -54.84 -10.25 19.81
N LEU A 70 -55.07 -11.14 18.85
CA LEU A 70 -54.73 -12.56 18.89
C LEU A 70 -54.12 -12.96 17.53
N PRO A 71 -53.18 -13.92 17.49
CA PRO A 71 -52.56 -14.41 16.25
C PRO A 71 -53.50 -15.40 15.53
N LEU A 72 -54.73 -14.97 15.24
CA LEU A 72 -55.74 -15.75 14.54
C LEU A 72 -55.80 -15.36 13.07
N ASN A 73 -55.89 -16.35 12.18
CA ASN A 73 -56.11 -16.09 10.77
C ASN A 73 -57.52 -15.53 10.53
N PRO A 74 -57.71 -14.61 9.57
CA PRO A 74 -56.72 -14.09 8.63
C PRO A 74 -55.88 -12.95 9.24
N LEU A 75 -54.55 -13.01 9.03
CA LEU A 75 -53.58 -11.96 9.41
C LEU A 75 -52.48 -11.86 8.34
N TYR A 76 -51.62 -10.86 8.42
CA TYR A 76 -50.38 -10.82 7.64
C TYR A 76 -49.19 -11.11 8.55
N GLU A 77 -48.30 -12.00 8.12
CA GLU A 77 -47.03 -12.28 8.78
C GLU A 77 -45.88 -11.86 7.86
N ILE A 78 -45.04 -10.95 8.34
CA ILE A 78 -43.82 -10.47 7.67
C ILE A 78 -42.63 -11.03 8.45
N VAL A 79 -41.72 -11.71 7.76
CA VAL A 79 -40.50 -12.27 8.34
C VAL A 79 -39.29 -11.62 7.69
N ILE A 80 -38.66 -10.70 8.39
CA ILE A 80 -37.43 -10.03 7.95
C ILE A 80 -36.24 -10.92 8.33
N GLY A 81 -35.35 -11.18 7.37
CA GLY A 81 -34.18 -12.03 7.58
C GLY A 81 -34.53 -13.50 7.82
N ALA A 82 -35.55 -14.02 7.13
CA ALA A 82 -35.92 -15.43 7.12
C ALA A 82 -34.78 -16.34 6.62
N ALA A 83 -34.81 -17.60 7.05
CA ALA A 83 -33.84 -18.64 6.71
C ALA A 83 -32.39 -18.24 7.03
N GLY A 84 -32.17 -17.75 8.25
CA GLY A 84 -30.83 -17.36 8.68
C GLY A 84 -30.36 -16.05 8.04
N ASN A 85 -31.25 -15.07 7.90
CA ASN A 85 -30.97 -13.73 7.39
C ASN A 85 -30.76 -13.63 5.86
N ALA A 86 -31.39 -14.51 5.08
CA ALA A 86 -31.18 -14.60 3.62
C ALA A 86 -32.25 -13.87 2.79
N TYR A 87 -33.51 -13.88 3.22
CA TYR A 87 -34.62 -13.26 2.49
C TYR A 87 -35.66 -12.66 3.43
N THR A 88 -36.49 -11.76 2.92
CA THR A 88 -37.69 -11.29 3.60
C THR A 88 -38.91 -11.97 2.98
N ASP A 89 -39.78 -12.49 3.84
CA ASP A 89 -40.94 -13.28 3.46
C ASP A 89 -42.23 -12.60 3.93
N LEU A 90 -43.26 -12.59 3.10
CA LEU A 90 -44.60 -12.12 3.45
C LEU A 90 -45.59 -13.25 3.25
N ARG A 91 -46.44 -13.48 4.26
CA ARG A 91 -47.45 -14.54 4.29
C ARG A 91 -48.81 -13.97 4.64
N ARG A 92 -49.86 -14.53 4.04
CA ARG A 92 -51.25 -14.30 4.46
C ARG A 92 -51.67 -15.45 5.37
N GLY A 93 -51.65 -15.18 6.66
CA GLY A 93 -51.90 -16.10 7.76
C GLY A 93 -50.66 -16.83 8.26
N MET A 94 -50.80 -17.47 9.41
CA MET A 94 -49.79 -18.29 10.09
C MET A 94 -49.56 -19.62 9.36
N THR A 95 -49.11 -19.55 8.11
CA THR A 95 -48.87 -20.71 7.23
C THR A 95 -47.46 -20.67 6.68
N LYS A 96 -46.94 -21.81 6.19
CA LYS A 96 -45.64 -21.84 5.50
C LYS A 96 -45.71 -21.30 4.06
N LYS A 97 -46.88 -20.85 3.59
CA LYS A 97 -47.08 -20.44 2.19
C LYS A 97 -46.83 -18.94 2.05
N SER A 98 -45.73 -18.59 1.41
CA SER A 98 -45.37 -17.23 1.03
C SER A 98 -46.32 -16.68 -0.04
N VAL A 99 -46.72 -15.42 0.11
CA VAL A 99 -47.44 -14.64 -0.92
C VAL A 99 -46.51 -13.69 -1.66
N ALA A 100 -45.42 -13.26 -1.03
CA ALA A 100 -44.30 -12.55 -1.65
C ALA A 100 -43.01 -12.83 -0.87
N ALA A 101 -41.87 -12.89 -1.56
CA ALA A 101 -40.56 -13.04 -0.93
C ALA A 101 -39.48 -12.36 -1.76
N VAL A 102 -38.52 -11.71 -1.10
CA VAL A 102 -37.42 -10.98 -1.75
C VAL A 102 -36.10 -11.33 -1.07
N LYS A 103 -35.04 -11.56 -1.85
CA LYS A 103 -33.70 -11.81 -1.31
C LYS A 103 -33.17 -10.55 -0.62
N THR A 104 -32.82 -10.67 0.66
CA THR A 104 -32.33 -9.58 1.50
C THR A 104 -31.24 -10.14 2.40
N PRO A 105 -30.07 -10.50 1.84
CA PRO A 105 -28.99 -11.09 2.62
C PRO A 105 -28.48 -10.09 3.64
N ASP A 106 -28.21 -10.57 4.85
CA ASP A 106 -27.65 -9.78 5.95
C ASP A 106 -28.46 -8.52 6.30
N VAL A 107 -29.78 -8.58 6.13
CA VAL A 107 -30.67 -7.43 6.37
C VAL A 107 -30.78 -7.07 7.86
N LEU A 108 -30.73 -8.08 8.75
CA LEU A 108 -30.67 -7.90 10.21
C LEU A 108 -29.23 -7.92 10.73
N SER A 109 -29.02 -7.37 11.93
CA SER A 109 -27.74 -7.40 12.65
C SER A 109 -27.92 -7.81 14.10
N SER A 110 -27.00 -8.66 14.59
CA SER A 110 -26.95 -9.06 16.00
C SER A 110 -26.28 -8.02 16.90
N SER A 111 -25.43 -7.14 16.33
CA SER A 111 -24.67 -6.12 17.07
C SER A 111 -25.40 -4.78 17.14
N GLU A 112 -26.14 -4.41 16.09
CA GLU A 112 -26.68 -3.05 15.89
C GLU A 112 -28.19 -3.05 15.62
N TYR A 113 -28.87 -1.98 16.03
CA TYR A 113 -30.28 -1.77 15.67
C TYR A 113 -30.38 -1.36 14.20
N ARG A 114 -31.22 -2.07 13.46
CA ARG A 114 -31.58 -1.72 12.08
C ARG A 114 -33.05 -1.33 12.02
N GLY A 115 -33.31 -0.17 11.42
CA GLY A 115 -34.65 0.37 11.30
C GLY A 115 -35.36 -0.08 10.02
N PHE A 116 -36.68 -0.22 10.14
CA PHE A 116 -37.58 -0.64 9.07
C PHE A 116 -38.90 0.11 9.17
N TRP A 117 -39.61 0.18 8.05
CA TRP A 117 -40.98 0.66 8.01
C TRP A 117 -41.86 -0.31 7.25
N ILE A 118 -43.13 -0.38 7.67
CA ILE A 118 -44.19 -1.13 7.00
C ILE A 118 -45.32 -0.14 6.69
N SER A 119 -45.74 -0.10 5.44
CA SER A 119 -46.94 0.62 5.02
C SER A 119 -48.03 -0.34 4.60
N PHE A 120 -49.26 -0.05 4.99
CA PHE A 120 -50.46 -0.71 4.48
C PHE A 120 -51.49 0.32 4.02
N LYS A 121 -51.92 0.24 2.77
CA LYS A 121 -52.98 1.11 2.23
C LYS A 121 -53.82 0.35 1.20
N ASN A 122 -55.13 0.27 1.38
CA ASN A 122 -56.06 -0.37 0.43
C ASN A 122 -55.63 -1.78 -0.04
N GLY A 123 -55.11 -2.60 0.88
CA GLY A 123 -54.64 -3.97 0.58
C GLY A 123 -53.20 -4.06 0.06
N GLU A 124 -52.54 -2.94 -0.16
CA GLU A 124 -51.13 -2.86 -0.59
C GLU A 124 -50.23 -2.85 0.64
N ILE A 125 -49.32 -3.83 0.74
CA ILE A 125 -48.33 -3.97 1.82
C ILE A 125 -46.95 -3.69 1.24
N GLU A 126 -46.25 -2.76 1.87
CA GLU A 126 -44.89 -2.38 1.52
C GLU A 126 -43.98 -2.46 2.74
N VAL A 127 -42.76 -2.95 2.53
CA VAL A 127 -41.73 -3.06 3.57
C VAL A 127 -40.43 -2.46 3.04
N GLY A 128 -39.86 -1.53 3.80
CA GLY A 128 -38.63 -0.82 3.45
C GLY A 128 -37.69 -0.64 4.62
N ARG A 129 -36.47 -0.18 4.33
CA ARG A 129 -35.46 0.15 5.36
C ARG A 129 -35.65 1.58 5.85
N GLU A 130 -35.26 1.81 7.09
CA GLU A 130 -35.15 3.17 7.62
C GLU A 130 -34.22 4.00 6.70
N TYR A 131 -34.67 5.20 6.32
CA TYR A 131 -34.04 6.13 5.36
C TYR A 131 -34.14 5.78 3.86
N GLU A 132 -34.72 4.63 3.50
CA GLU A 132 -35.05 4.33 2.10
C GLU A 132 -36.53 4.63 1.85
N SER A 133 -36.83 5.44 0.82
CA SER A 133 -38.21 5.74 0.41
C SER A 133 -38.84 4.64 -0.44
N MET A 134 -38.02 3.85 -1.14
CA MET A 134 -38.49 2.73 -1.96
C MET A 134 -38.57 1.43 -1.12
N PRO A 135 -39.69 0.68 -1.18
CA PRO A 135 -39.79 -0.60 -0.49
C PRO A 135 -38.97 -1.67 -1.19
N PHE A 136 -38.33 -2.55 -0.42
CA PHE A 136 -37.68 -3.73 -0.97
C PHE A 136 -38.65 -4.91 -1.11
N LEU A 137 -39.80 -4.89 -0.44
CA LEU A 137 -40.88 -5.87 -0.61
C LEU A 137 -42.21 -5.14 -0.78
N HIS A 138 -42.96 -5.51 -1.82
CA HIS A 138 -44.27 -4.97 -2.13
C HIS A 138 -45.22 -6.10 -2.58
N TRP A 139 -46.45 -6.10 -2.08
CA TRP A 139 -47.49 -7.04 -2.48
C TRP A 139 -48.89 -6.47 -2.24
N LYS A 140 -49.85 -6.81 -3.11
CA LYS A 140 -51.23 -6.35 -3.02
C LYS A 140 -52.21 -7.50 -2.84
N ASP A 141 -52.98 -7.45 -1.75
CA ASP A 141 -54.08 -8.37 -1.48
C ASP A 141 -55.30 -8.03 -2.33
N LYS A 142 -55.94 -9.06 -2.88
CA LYS A 142 -57.22 -8.93 -3.59
C LYS A 142 -58.41 -8.85 -2.62
N ASP A 143 -58.22 -9.32 -1.39
CA ASP A 143 -59.21 -9.37 -0.31
C ASP A 143 -58.58 -8.84 0.99
N PRO A 144 -58.48 -7.50 1.17
CA PRO A 144 -57.69 -6.88 2.23
C PRO A 144 -58.24 -7.16 3.63
N ILE A 145 -57.34 -7.43 4.58
CA ILE A 145 -57.70 -7.58 6.00
C ILE A 145 -57.68 -6.20 6.66
N HIS A 146 -58.71 -5.86 7.44
CA HIS A 146 -58.69 -4.65 8.27
C HIS A 146 -57.73 -4.81 9.45
N ILE A 147 -56.71 -3.96 9.54
CA ILE A 147 -55.66 -4.07 10.55
C ILE A 147 -55.97 -3.14 11.73
N HIS A 148 -56.07 -3.71 12.93
CA HIS A 148 -56.25 -2.98 14.18
C HIS A 148 -55.07 -3.14 15.13
N TYR A 149 -54.27 -4.18 14.95
CA TYR A 149 -53.18 -4.53 15.85
C TYR A 149 -51.94 -4.97 15.08
N PHE A 150 -50.77 -4.74 15.68
CA PHE A 150 -49.52 -5.35 15.26
C PHE A 150 -48.77 -5.96 16.46
N SER A 151 -47.96 -6.98 16.21
CA SER A 151 -47.17 -7.64 17.25
C SER A 151 -45.83 -8.12 16.67
N PHE A 152 -44.85 -8.29 17.55
CA PHE A 152 -43.49 -8.71 17.21
C PHE A 152 -43.17 -10.07 17.84
N ALA A 153 -42.40 -10.88 17.12
CA ALA A 153 -41.82 -12.13 17.62
C ALA A 153 -40.49 -12.41 16.93
N THR A 154 -39.76 -13.41 17.42
CA THR A 154 -38.55 -13.92 16.75
C THR A 154 -38.64 -15.44 16.62
N TRP A 155 -37.81 -16.04 15.76
CA TRP A 155 -37.76 -17.51 15.71
C TRP A 155 -37.22 -18.13 17.00
N THR A 156 -37.39 -19.45 17.15
CA THR A 156 -36.79 -20.21 18.25
C THR A 156 -35.27 -19.99 18.27
N ASP A 157 -34.70 -19.79 19.46
CA ASP A 157 -33.28 -19.51 19.68
C ASP A 157 -32.76 -18.20 19.06
N VAL A 158 -33.67 -17.27 18.74
CA VAL A 158 -33.35 -15.89 18.34
C VAL A 158 -33.88 -14.94 19.40
N ILE A 159 -32.98 -14.11 19.95
CA ILE A 159 -33.36 -12.98 20.81
C ILE A 159 -33.48 -11.74 19.93
N GLY A 160 -34.66 -11.13 19.92
CA GLY A 160 -34.91 -9.86 19.25
C GLY A 160 -35.07 -8.74 20.27
N LYS A 161 -34.30 -7.66 20.11
CA LYS A 161 -34.57 -6.41 20.83
C LYS A 161 -35.18 -5.40 19.87
N TRP A 162 -36.32 -4.86 20.23
CA TRP A 162 -37.15 -4.01 19.40
C TRP A 162 -37.29 -2.62 20.00
N LEU A 163 -37.27 -1.61 19.14
CA LEU A 163 -37.62 -0.23 19.45
C LEU A 163 -38.80 0.14 18.55
N HIS A 164 -39.92 0.57 19.11
CA HIS A 164 -41.08 0.98 18.35
C HIS A 164 -41.82 2.13 19.04
N SER A 165 -42.70 2.83 18.32
CA SER A 165 -43.56 3.88 18.88
C SER A 165 -42.78 4.95 19.67
N CYS A 166 -41.89 5.69 18.98
CA CYS A 166 -41.02 6.67 19.61
C CYS A 166 -41.72 8.04 19.73
N GLU A 167 -41.48 8.78 20.82
CA GLU A 167 -42.01 10.14 20.98
C GLU A 167 -41.52 11.05 19.82
N GLY A 168 -42.48 11.68 19.12
CA GLY A 168 -42.28 12.33 17.82
C GLY A 168 -43.07 11.67 16.68
N ASP A 169 -43.55 10.44 16.88
CA ASP A 169 -44.40 9.72 15.92
C ASP A 169 -45.91 9.95 16.15
N GLY A 170 -46.29 10.74 17.16
CA GLY A 170 -47.69 10.99 17.51
C GLY A 170 -47.90 12.31 18.25
N GLU A 171 -48.03 13.40 17.49
CA GLU A 171 -48.81 14.61 17.82
C GLU A 171 -48.78 15.55 16.61
N MET A 172 -49.66 15.32 15.63
CA MET A 172 -50.09 16.38 14.70
C MET A 172 -51.44 16.89 15.19
N GLN A 173 -51.43 17.89 16.06
CA GLN A 173 -52.60 18.72 16.31
C GLN A 173 -52.53 19.95 15.40
N GLY A 174 -53.52 20.04 14.51
CA GLY A 174 -54.12 21.31 14.12
C GLY A 174 -53.29 22.21 13.20
N ASP A 175 -52.99 21.73 12.00
CA ASP A 175 -53.09 22.56 10.81
C ASP A 175 -53.82 21.77 9.72
N GLN A 176 -54.64 22.46 8.92
CA GLN A 176 -55.49 21.86 7.89
C GLN A 176 -54.68 20.91 6.99
N PRO A 177 -55.25 19.75 6.57
CA PRO A 177 -54.51 18.81 5.74
C PRO A 177 -54.17 19.47 4.40
N LEU A 178 -52.90 19.83 4.23
CA LEU A 178 -52.33 20.04 2.90
C LEU A 178 -52.57 18.74 2.13
N SER A 179 -53.15 18.88 0.94
CA SER A 179 -53.50 17.77 0.06
C SER A 179 -52.33 16.78 -0.11
N PRO A 180 -52.56 15.48 -0.41
CA PRO A 180 -51.52 14.46 -0.61
C PRO A 180 -50.51 14.71 -1.77
N LEU A 181 -50.40 15.94 -2.26
CA LEU A 181 -49.55 16.37 -3.37
C LEU A 181 -48.25 17.08 -2.94
N GLU A 182 -47.98 17.24 -1.63
CA GLU A 182 -46.85 18.05 -1.13
C GLU A 182 -45.84 17.28 -0.25
N TYR A 183 -45.63 15.98 -0.50
CA TYR A 183 -44.45 15.27 0.04
C TYR A 183 -43.47 14.83 -1.05
N PHE A 184 -43.53 15.47 -2.21
CA PHE A 184 -42.51 15.36 -3.24
C PHE A 184 -41.85 16.73 -3.37
N ASN A 185 -40.64 16.86 -2.81
CA ASN A 185 -39.83 18.03 -3.08
C ASN A 185 -39.58 18.15 -4.61
N ALA A 186 -39.27 19.36 -5.08
CA ALA A 186 -39.00 19.59 -6.50
C ALA A 186 -37.96 18.61 -7.08
N GLU A 187 -36.99 18.17 -6.26
CA GLU A 187 -35.98 17.15 -6.60
C GLU A 187 -36.61 15.79 -6.92
N HIS A 188 -37.50 15.28 -6.08
CA HIS A 188 -38.17 14.00 -6.29
C HIS A 188 -39.07 14.04 -7.52
N LYS A 189 -39.78 15.16 -7.73
CA LYS A 189 -40.56 15.39 -8.94
C LYS A 189 -39.66 15.37 -10.18
N LEU A 190 -38.55 16.11 -10.16
CA LEU A 190 -37.58 16.15 -11.25
C LEU A 190 -37.00 14.77 -11.53
N GLN A 191 -36.56 14.05 -10.49
CA GLN A 191 -35.98 12.72 -10.64
C GLN A 191 -36.98 11.77 -11.30
N ASN A 192 -38.23 11.74 -10.84
CA ASN A 192 -39.26 10.90 -11.44
C ASN A 192 -39.56 11.27 -12.89
N ASP A 193 -39.63 12.57 -13.21
CA ASP A 193 -39.85 13.05 -14.56
C ASP A 193 -38.70 12.63 -15.50
N LEU A 194 -37.44 12.75 -15.04
CA LEU A 194 -36.26 12.37 -15.82
C LEU A 194 -36.10 10.85 -15.97
N MET A 195 -36.42 10.07 -14.95
CA MET A 195 -36.27 8.61 -14.97
C MET A 195 -37.40 7.91 -15.73
N LYS A 196 -38.51 8.59 -16.01
CA LYS A 196 -39.67 8.02 -16.72
C LYS A 196 -39.30 7.64 -18.16
N GLY A 197 -39.12 6.34 -18.40
CA GLY A 197 -38.75 5.82 -19.72
C GLY A 197 -37.27 5.98 -20.06
N TYR A 198 -36.43 6.36 -19.08
CA TYR A 198 -34.98 6.38 -19.25
C TYR A 198 -34.41 4.96 -19.27
N SER A 199 -33.43 4.70 -20.14
CA SER A 199 -32.72 3.43 -20.21
C SER A 199 -31.24 3.65 -19.94
N SER A 200 -30.74 3.07 -18.83
CA SER A 200 -29.34 3.15 -18.41
C SER A 200 -28.38 2.31 -19.25
N GLN A 201 -28.90 1.38 -20.06
CA GLN A 201 -28.07 0.52 -20.92
C GLN A 201 -27.75 1.17 -22.27
N ILE A 202 -28.48 2.24 -22.65
CA ILE A 202 -28.39 2.85 -23.98
C ILE A 202 -27.63 4.17 -23.90
N ARG A 203 -26.61 4.29 -24.76
CA ARG A 203 -25.78 5.49 -24.91
C ARG A 203 -26.63 6.74 -25.19
N PRO A 204 -26.34 7.88 -24.55
CA PRO A 204 -27.18 9.09 -24.56
C PRO A 204 -27.06 9.94 -25.83
N LEU A 205 -27.25 9.36 -27.01
CA LEU A 205 -27.20 10.09 -28.28
C LEU A 205 -28.43 9.81 -29.14
N SER A 206 -28.96 10.87 -29.75
CA SER A 206 -30.09 10.79 -30.67
C SER A 206 -29.69 10.15 -32.00
N ASN A 207 -28.44 10.36 -32.42
CA ASN A 207 -27.90 9.84 -33.66
C ASN A 207 -26.89 8.72 -33.36
N HIS A 208 -27.02 7.57 -34.03
CA HIS A 208 -26.12 6.44 -33.82
C HIS A 208 -24.69 6.73 -34.30
N ASN A 209 -24.51 7.62 -35.29
CA ASN A 209 -23.23 7.91 -35.92
C ASN A 209 -22.41 9.00 -35.21
N GLU A 210 -23.00 9.73 -34.26
CA GLU A 210 -22.27 10.73 -33.47
C GLU A 210 -21.47 10.03 -32.38
N SER A 211 -20.29 10.56 -32.04
CA SER A 211 -19.51 10.13 -30.88
C SER A 211 -19.92 10.91 -29.62
N LEU A 212 -19.89 10.26 -28.47
CA LEU A 212 -20.11 10.94 -27.19
C LEU A 212 -18.76 11.44 -26.67
N THR A 213 -18.63 12.75 -26.48
CA THR A 213 -17.46 13.32 -25.81
C THR A 213 -17.53 13.10 -24.30
N VAL A 214 -16.48 12.50 -23.75
CA VAL A 214 -16.29 12.28 -22.32
C VAL A 214 -15.01 13.00 -21.90
N GLU A 215 -15.12 13.92 -20.96
CA GLU A 215 -13.98 14.67 -20.42
C GLU A 215 -13.54 14.05 -19.09
N MET A 216 -12.23 13.92 -18.88
CA MET A 216 -11.69 13.30 -17.68
C MET A 216 -10.64 14.15 -16.98
N GLY A 217 -10.65 14.11 -15.66
CA GLY A 217 -9.64 14.70 -14.79
C GLY A 217 -9.29 13.78 -13.63
N LEU A 218 -8.13 13.97 -13.00
CA LEU A 218 -7.61 13.08 -11.96
C LEU A 218 -7.14 13.86 -10.73
N VAL A 219 -7.79 13.75 -9.58
CA VAL A 219 -7.28 14.37 -8.35
C VAL A 219 -6.47 13.33 -7.58
N VAL A 220 -5.19 13.58 -7.35
CA VAL A 220 -4.27 12.65 -6.66
C VAL A 220 -4.06 13.09 -5.21
N PHE A 221 -4.34 12.18 -4.29
CA PHE A 221 -4.14 12.38 -2.85
C PHE A 221 -2.85 11.76 -2.34
N TYR A 222 -2.55 10.57 -2.83
CA TYR A 222 -1.39 9.79 -2.42
C TYR A 222 -0.89 8.99 -3.61
N MET A 223 0.43 8.86 -3.69
CA MET A 223 1.12 8.14 -4.75
C MET A 223 2.32 7.43 -4.17
N ASP A 224 2.55 6.21 -4.64
CA ASP A 224 3.64 5.35 -4.20
C ASP A 224 4.10 4.47 -5.37
N LEU A 225 5.39 4.16 -5.40
CA LEU A 225 6.00 3.28 -6.39
C LEU A 225 6.60 2.10 -5.66
N ARG A 226 6.02 0.91 -5.85
CA ARG A 226 6.57 -0.34 -5.34
C ARG A 226 7.57 -0.88 -6.34
N GLU A 227 8.85 -0.64 -6.10
CA GLU A 227 9.90 -0.96 -7.07
C GLU A 227 10.07 -2.46 -7.28
N ASN A 228 9.99 -3.26 -6.22
CA ASN A 228 10.13 -4.72 -6.26
C ASN A 228 9.12 -5.41 -7.22
N GLU A 229 7.90 -4.89 -7.29
CA GLU A 229 6.81 -5.40 -8.13
C GLU A 229 6.64 -4.60 -9.43
N SER A 230 7.35 -3.48 -9.59
CA SER A 230 7.18 -2.53 -10.71
C SER A 230 5.75 -1.98 -10.82
N VAL A 231 5.12 -1.71 -9.67
CA VAL A 231 3.74 -1.23 -9.58
C VAL A 231 3.68 0.20 -9.07
N PHE A 232 3.07 1.07 -9.85
CA PHE A 232 2.75 2.44 -9.49
C PHE A 232 1.32 2.52 -8.92
N ASN A 233 1.22 2.94 -7.66
CA ASN A 233 -0.02 3.07 -6.91
C ASN A 233 -0.42 4.55 -6.85
N VAL A 234 -1.63 4.87 -7.28
CA VAL A 234 -2.19 6.24 -7.23
C VAL A 234 -3.56 6.20 -6.58
N ASN A 235 -3.66 6.82 -5.41
CA ASN A 235 -4.91 7.02 -4.69
C ASN A 235 -5.48 8.40 -5.01
N GLY A 236 -6.73 8.44 -5.46
CA GLY A 236 -7.33 9.69 -5.89
C GLY A 236 -8.80 9.58 -6.31
N PHE A 237 -9.28 10.67 -6.87
CA PHE A 237 -10.59 10.77 -7.50
C PHE A 237 -10.44 10.91 -9.01
N LEU A 238 -11.07 10.03 -9.77
CA LEU A 238 -11.25 10.21 -11.21
C LEU A 238 -12.55 11.00 -11.43
N GLN A 239 -12.44 12.16 -12.04
CA GLN A 239 -13.57 12.99 -12.44
C GLN A 239 -13.91 12.68 -13.89
N ILE A 240 -15.17 12.37 -14.15
CA ILE A 240 -15.67 12.04 -15.49
C ILE A 240 -16.88 12.94 -15.76
N HIS A 241 -16.80 13.69 -16.85
CA HIS A 241 -17.83 14.62 -17.32
C HIS A 241 -18.36 14.14 -18.67
N TRP A 242 -19.67 14.07 -18.82
CA TRP A 242 -20.30 13.84 -20.13
C TRP A 242 -21.64 14.56 -20.20
N LYS A 243 -22.19 14.70 -21.41
CA LYS A 243 -23.47 15.34 -21.63
C LYS A 243 -24.52 14.33 -22.07
N ASP A 244 -25.60 14.19 -21.30
CA ASP A 244 -26.81 13.44 -21.64
C ASP A 244 -27.98 14.41 -21.82
N LYS A 245 -28.38 14.65 -23.08
CA LYS A 245 -29.51 15.54 -23.40
C LYS A 245 -30.84 15.07 -22.80
N ARG A 246 -30.98 13.77 -22.48
CA ARG A 246 -32.20 13.20 -21.89
C ARG A 246 -32.35 13.55 -20.41
N LEU A 247 -31.25 13.95 -19.77
CA LEU A 247 -31.20 14.37 -18.37
C LEU A 247 -31.20 15.90 -18.20
N ALA A 248 -31.53 16.65 -19.26
CA ALA A 248 -31.62 18.11 -19.21
C ALA A 248 -33.01 18.57 -18.72
N TRP A 249 -33.04 19.63 -17.91
CA TRP A 249 -34.28 20.25 -17.44
C TRP A 249 -34.15 21.78 -17.39
N ASN A 250 -35.29 22.45 -17.21
CA ASN A 250 -35.33 23.89 -17.00
C ASN A 250 -35.53 24.18 -15.51
N GLU A 251 -34.57 24.88 -14.90
CA GLU A 251 -34.55 25.22 -13.45
C GLU A 251 -35.85 25.89 -13.00
N SER A 252 -36.42 26.76 -13.84
CA SER A 252 -37.65 27.51 -13.53
C SER A 252 -38.88 26.62 -13.30
N HIS A 253 -38.89 25.39 -13.81
CA HIS A 253 -40.00 24.44 -13.64
C HIS A 253 -39.92 23.64 -12.33
N TYR A 254 -38.77 23.68 -11.66
CA TYR A 254 -38.45 22.88 -10.47
C TYR A 254 -37.84 23.77 -9.37
N GLU A 255 -38.50 24.87 -9.05
CA GLU A 255 -38.14 25.76 -7.91
C GLU A 255 -36.71 26.32 -7.96
N GLY A 256 -36.12 26.45 -9.16
CA GLY A 256 -34.75 26.95 -9.32
C GLY A 256 -33.68 25.89 -9.03
N LEU A 257 -34.04 24.60 -9.02
CA LEU A 257 -33.09 23.51 -8.78
C LEU A 257 -32.05 23.45 -9.90
N ASN A 258 -30.81 23.73 -9.54
CA ASN A 258 -29.66 23.80 -10.46
C ASN A 258 -28.76 22.55 -10.41
N ILE A 259 -28.96 21.68 -9.43
CA ILE A 259 -28.15 20.47 -9.23
C ILE A 259 -29.08 19.34 -8.80
N LEU A 260 -28.90 18.16 -9.39
CA LEU A 260 -29.59 16.94 -8.98
C LEU A 260 -28.56 15.85 -8.66
N HIS A 261 -28.70 15.23 -7.48
CA HIS A 261 -27.88 14.08 -7.07
C HIS A 261 -28.67 12.79 -7.17
N ILE A 262 -28.16 11.81 -7.93
CA ILE A 262 -28.78 10.48 -8.03
C ILE A 262 -27.72 9.37 -7.99
N PRO A 263 -28.09 8.13 -7.63
CA PRO A 263 -27.21 6.98 -7.76
C PRO A 263 -26.78 6.75 -9.23
N SER A 264 -25.49 6.49 -9.45
CA SER A 264 -24.91 6.21 -10.77
C SER A 264 -25.50 4.98 -11.48
N GLU A 265 -26.15 4.07 -10.76
CA GLU A 265 -26.76 2.85 -11.31
C GLU A 265 -28.04 3.12 -12.12
N LEU A 266 -28.72 4.24 -11.83
CA LEU A 266 -29.97 4.59 -12.50
C LEU A 266 -29.75 5.19 -13.89
N ILE A 267 -28.54 5.67 -14.19
CA ILE A 267 -28.23 6.32 -15.45
C ILE A 267 -27.18 5.58 -16.26
N TRP A 268 -27.09 5.90 -17.55
CA TRP A 268 -26.01 5.43 -18.38
C TRP A 268 -24.69 6.08 -17.93
N LYS A 269 -23.62 5.28 -17.85
CA LYS A 269 -22.26 5.72 -17.53
C LYS A 269 -21.27 5.19 -18.57
N PRO A 270 -20.22 5.97 -18.92
CA PRO A 270 -19.20 5.51 -19.85
C PRO A 270 -18.39 4.36 -19.23
N GLN A 271 -17.93 3.43 -20.08
CA GLN A 271 -17.04 2.34 -19.67
C GLN A 271 -15.60 2.79 -19.93
N ILE A 272 -14.99 3.36 -18.88
CA ILE A 272 -13.59 3.78 -18.86
C ILE A 272 -12.79 2.72 -18.10
N SER A 273 -11.67 2.31 -18.68
CA SER A 273 -10.76 1.30 -18.16
C SER A 273 -9.33 1.84 -18.12
N LEU A 274 -8.53 1.27 -17.22
CA LEU A 274 -7.09 1.52 -17.09
C LEU A 274 -6.34 0.42 -17.86
N ALA A 275 -5.64 0.77 -18.94
CA ALA A 275 -4.99 -0.17 -19.85
C ALA A 275 -3.84 -0.92 -19.18
N ASN A 276 -2.99 -0.21 -18.47
CA ASN A 276 -1.85 -0.76 -17.76
C ASN A 276 -2.17 -1.20 -16.32
N SER A 277 -3.42 -1.60 -16.04
CA SER A 277 -3.85 -2.08 -14.72
C SER A 277 -3.26 -3.45 -14.39
N ILE A 278 -2.81 -3.66 -13.15
CA ILE A 278 -2.49 -5.01 -12.63
C ILE A 278 -3.74 -5.75 -12.14
N ASP A 279 -4.75 -5.00 -11.70
CA ASP A 279 -5.97 -5.56 -11.15
C ASP A 279 -6.91 -5.93 -12.29
N HIS A 280 -7.09 -7.22 -12.53
CA HIS A 280 -7.94 -7.75 -13.60
C HIS A 280 -9.45 -7.52 -13.35
N THR A 281 -9.85 -7.19 -12.12
CA THR A 281 -11.24 -6.89 -11.74
C THR A 281 -11.50 -5.38 -11.78
N MET A 282 -11.84 -4.87 -12.95
CA MET A 282 -12.12 -3.45 -13.21
C MET A 282 -13.47 -3.00 -12.61
N ASN A 283 -13.57 -2.93 -11.29
CA ASN A 283 -14.83 -2.61 -10.60
C ASN A 283 -14.92 -1.17 -10.05
N TYR A 284 -13.92 -0.31 -10.25
CA TYR A 284 -14.01 1.08 -9.76
C TYR A 284 -15.19 1.85 -10.38
N MET A 285 -15.54 1.55 -11.64
CA MET A 285 -16.73 2.13 -12.29
C MET A 285 -18.06 1.56 -11.77
N ASN A 286 -18.05 0.40 -11.11
CA ASN A 286 -19.24 -0.26 -10.55
C ASN A 286 -19.47 0.05 -9.07
N ALA A 287 -18.57 0.80 -8.42
CA ALA A 287 -18.79 1.27 -7.07
C ALA A 287 -20.05 2.16 -7.02
N ALA A 288 -20.92 1.89 -6.04
CA ALA A 288 -22.12 2.68 -5.79
C ALA A 288 -21.73 4.11 -5.41
N THR A 289 -21.69 4.97 -6.43
CA THR A 289 -21.36 6.40 -6.32
C THR A 289 -22.58 7.23 -6.72
N HIS A 290 -22.72 8.40 -6.11
CA HIS A 290 -23.70 9.40 -6.53
C HIS A 290 -23.10 10.23 -7.66
N VAL A 291 -23.91 10.53 -8.67
CA VAL A 291 -23.57 11.46 -9.75
C VAL A 291 -24.25 12.79 -9.50
N THR A 292 -23.64 13.85 -9.99
CA THR A 292 -24.18 15.20 -9.96
C THR A 292 -24.59 15.58 -11.37
N ILE A 293 -25.85 15.93 -11.58
CA ILE A 293 -26.38 16.35 -12.87
C ILE A 293 -26.66 17.86 -12.79
N MET A 294 -26.32 18.58 -13.85
CA MET A 294 -26.60 20.00 -14.04
C MET A 294 -27.69 20.19 -15.11
N PRO A 295 -28.39 21.34 -15.13
CA PRO A 295 -29.65 21.50 -15.86
C PRO A 295 -29.50 21.40 -17.38
N GLY A 296 -28.30 21.74 -17.89
CA GLY A 296 -27.91 21.53 -19.28
C GLY A 296 -27.73 20.06 -19.71
N GLY A 297 -28.01 19.10 -18.83
CA GLY A 297 -27.79 17.67 -19.05
C GLY A 297 -26.33 17.26 -18.92
N VAL A 298 -25.50 18.07 -18.25
CA VAL A 298 -24.10 17.72 -17.99
C VAL A 298 -24.04 16.90 -16.71
N VAL A 299 -23.42 15.73 -16.79
CA VAL A 299 -23.27 14.79 -15.69
C VAL A 299 -21.81 14.79 -15.24
N LEU A 300 -21.60 14.93 -13.94
CA LEU A 300 -20.34 14.80 -13.24
C LEU A 300 -20.36 13.56 -12.36
N MET A 301 -19.46 12.63 -12.64
CA MET A 301 -19.20 11.45 -11.82
C MET A 301 -17.80 11.57 -11.20
N ILE A 302 -17.72 11.41 -9.89
CA ILE A 302 -16.46 11.41 -9.14
C ILE A 302 -16.26 10.01 -8.60
N VAL A 303 -15.21 9.32 -9.07
CA VAL A 303 -14.92 7.94 -8.71
C VAL A 303 -13.72 7.90 -7.76
N PRO A 304 -13.94 7.60 -6.46
CA PRO A 304 -12.85 7.36 -5.54
C PRO A 304 -12.24 5.98 -5.78
N ALA A 305 -10.95 5.94 -6.12
CA ALA A 305 -10.27 4.69 -6.42
C ALA A 305 -8.76 4.72 -6.11
N SER A 306 -8.22 3.53 -5.89
CA SER A 306 -6.78 3.25 -5.91
C SER A 306 -6.46 2.63 -7.26
N PHE A 307 -5.66 3.32 -8.07
CA PHE A 307 -5.19 2.84 -9.36
C PHE A 307 -3.85 2.13 -9.18
N HIS A 308 -3.77 0.88 -9.61
CA HIS A 308 -2.57 0.07 -9.56
C HIS A 308 -2.11 -0.22 -10.99
N ALA A 309 -1.06 0.49 -11.42
CA ALA A 309 -0.59 0.46 -12.79
C ALA A 309 0.82 -0.12 -12.91
N LEU A 310 1.07 -0.86 -13.98
CA LEU A 310 2.43 -1.25 -14.37
C LEU A 310 3.22 -0.02 -14.78
N CYS A 311 4.43 0.10 -14.26
CA CYS A 311 5.38 1.14 -14.60
C CYS A 311 6.73 0.52 -14.97
N GLU A 312 7.31 0.98 -16.07
CA GLU A 312 8.67 0.61 -16.48
C GLU A 312 9.67 1.45 -15.69
N ILE A 313 10.43 0.80 -14.81
CA ILE A 313 11.35 1.46 -13.87
C ILE A 313 12.78 1.36 -14.40
N ASP A 314 13.51 2.48 -14.40
CA ASP A 314 14.93 2.53 -14.73
C ASP A 314 15.78 2.80 -13.49
N LEU A 315 16.48 1.77 -13.01
CA LEU A 315 17.30 1.82 -11.78
C LEU A 315 18.80 1.97 -12.04
N ARG A 316 19.23 2.34 -13.26
CA ARG A 316 20.67 2.51 -13.58
C ARG A 316 21.40 3.42 -12.60
N ASN A 317 20.79 4.55 -12.25
CA ASN A 317 21.36 5.58 -11.36
C ASN A 317 20.79 5.53 -9.93
N TYR A 318 20.29 4.38 -9.49
CA TYR A 318 19.78 4.22 -8.13
C TYR A 318 20.85 4.61 -7.08
N PRO A 319 20.55 5.47 -6.08
CA PRO A 319 19.24 5.98 -5.65
C PRO A 319 18.90 7.42 -6.12
N TRP A 320 19.65 8.01 -7.06
CA TRP A 320 19.32 9.32 -7.65
C TRP A 320 18.52 9.21 -8.94
N ASP A 321 17.80 8.12 -9.05
CA ASP A 321 16.94 7.78 -10.16
C ASP A 321 15.73 8.74 -10.25
N THR A 322 15.24 8.90 -11.49
CA THR A 322 13.99 9.60 -11.78
C THR A 322 13.14 8.66 -12.60
N GLN A 323 11.92 8.38 -12.12
CA GLN A 323 11.02 7.40 -12.73
C GLN A 323 9.90 8.11 -13.48
N LYS A 324 9.48 7.54 -14.60
CA LYS A 324 8.37 8.05 -15.41
C LYS A 324 7.26 7.01 -15.45
N CYS A 325 6.26 7.19 -14.60
CA CYS A 325 5.11 6.28 -14.53
C CYS A 325 3.87 6.96 -15.10
N SER A 326 3.06 6.21 -15.85
CA SER A 326 1.85 6.74 -16.46
C SER A 326 0.61 5.92 -16.07
N LEU A 327 -0.53 6.57 -15.90
CA LEU A 327 -1.85 5.92 -15.91
C LEU A 327 -2.47 6.11 -17.30
N ILE A 328 -2.86 5.01 -17.94
CA ILE A 328 -3.37 5.02 -19.32
C ILE A 328 -4.85 4.66 -19.29
N PHE A 329 -5.72 5.63 -19.52
CA PHE A 329 -7.17 5.41 -19.56
C PHE A 329 -7.70 5.36 -20.99
N TYR A 330 -8.63 4.43 -21.25
CA TYR A 330 -9.23 4.20 -22.55
C TYR A 330 -10.68 3.69 -22.39
N SER A 331 -11.43 3.63 -23.50
CA SER A 331 -12.76 3.00 -23.49
C SER A 331 -12.69 1.54 -23.95
N TYR A 332 -13.17 0.61 -23.12
CA TYR A 332 -12.99 -0.84 -23.34
C TYR A 332 -13.95 -1.46 -24.38
N PHE A 333 -15.26 -1.16 -24.32
CA PHE A 333 -16.27 -1.83 -25.16
C PHE A 333 -16.76 -1.02 -26.35
N ASN A 334 -16.73 0.30 -26.24
CA ASN A 334 -17.16 1.20 -27.30
C ASN A 334 -15.89 1.74 -27.95
N GLY A 335 -15.42 1.07 -28.99
CA GLY A 335 -14.28 1.56 -29.78
C GLY A 335 -14.43 3.05 -30.10
N GLY A 336 -13.30 3.75 -30.25
CA GLY A 336 -13.17 5.21 -30.33
C GLY A 336 -14.07 5.94 -31.33
N ASP A 337 -14.71 5.25 -32.27
CA ASP A 337 -15.78 5.80 -33.12
C ASP A 337 -17.04 6.23 -32.31
N ARG A 338 -17.27 5.64 -31.13
CA ARG A 338 -18.51 5.81 -30.35
C ARG A 338 -18.35 6.68 -29.11
N ILE A 339 -17.17 6.69 -28.51
CA ILE A 339 -16.81 7.50 -27.33
C ILE A 339 -15.49 8.19 -27.63
N ASP A 340 -15.51 9.52 -27.65
CA ASP A 340 -14.33 10.35 -27.77
C ASP A 340 -13.90 10.84 -26.38
N ILE A 341 -12.74 10.38 -25.90
CA ILE A 341 -12.23 10.76 -24.59
C ILE A 341 -11.33 11.98 -24.75
N ASN A 342 -11.62 13.02 -23.96
CA ASN A 342 -10.85 14.26 -23.91
C ASN A 342 -10.42 14.55 -22.47
N LEU A 343 -9.40 15.40 -22.36
CA LEU A 343 -8.96 15.92 -21.07
C LEU A 343 -9.90 17.04 -20.63
N LEU A 344 -10.22 17.06 -19.34
CA LEU A 344 -10.93 18.17 -18.73
C LEU A 344 -9.98 19.37 -18.69
N TYR A 345 -10.19 20.31 -19.61
CA TYR A 345 -9.51 21.60 -19.65
C TYR A 345 -10.56 22.69 -19.45
N ASP A 346 -10.41 23.50 -18.40
CA ASP A 346 -11.21 24.73 -18.31
C ASP A 346 -10.61 25.79 -19.27
N THR A 347 -11.48 26.49 -20.01
CA THR A 347 -11.07 27.59 -20.89
C THR A 347 -10.77 28.88 -20.12
N ASN A 348 -11.04 28.90 -18.81
CA ASN A 348 -10.76 30.04 -17.94
C ASN A 348 -9.48 29.85 -17.11
N PRO A 349 -8.42 30.66 -17.34
CA PRO A 349 -7.15 30.55 -16.62
C PRO A 349 -7.23 30.95 -15.13
N GLU A 350 -8.31 31.60 -14.70
CA GLU A 350 -8.48 32.09 -13.32
C GLU A 350 -9.13 31.04 -12.37
N TYR A 351 -9.77 30.02 -12.95
CA TYR A 351 -10.38 28.88 -12.25
C TYR A 351 -9.87 27.55 -12.79
N SER A 352 -8.61 27.49 -13.23
CA SER A 352 -8.00 26.27 -13.74
C SER A 352 -8.09 25.15 -12.70
N LEU A 353 -9.18 24.38 -12.75
CA LEU A 353 -9.23 22.99 -12.32
C LEU A 353 -8.17 22.33 -13.16
N THR A 354 -6.98 22.20 -12.58
CA THR A 354 -5.89 21.49 -13.21
C THR A 354 -6.43 20.11 -13.59
N THR A 355 -6.16 19.67 -14.82
CA THR A 355 -6.54 18.34 -15.35
C THR A 355 -6.22 17.22 -14.35
N TYR A 356 -5.27 17.47 -13.44
CA TYR A 356 -5.13 16.75 -12.18
C TYR A 356 -4.69 17.69 -11.04
N LYS A 357 -5.07 17.43 -9.79
CA LYS A 357 -4.59 18.17 -8.59
C LYS A 357 -3.81 17.23 -7.69
N LEU A 358 -2.52 17.51 -7.48
CA LEU A 358 -1.67 16.73 -6.59
C LEU A 358 -1.65 17.33 -5.18
N ILE A 359 -2.12 16.57 -4.19
CA ILE A 359 -1.90 16.88 -2.77
C ILE A 359 -0.50 16.36 -2.41
N LYS A 360 0.39 17.26 -1.95
CA LYS A 360 1.80 16.92 -1.66
C LYS A 360 1.92 15.75 -0.68
N ASN A 361 2.56 14.67 -1.14
CA ASN A 361 2.95 13.50 -0.33
C ASN A 361 4.44 13.56 0.10
N ASN A 362 4.80 12.82 1.15
CA ASN A 362 6.09 12.89 1.86
C ASN A 362 7.19 11.91 1.38
N GLN A 363 6.94 11.01 0.41
CA GLN A 363 7.93 10.01 -0.02
C GLN A 363 8.57 10.29 -1.40
N TRP A 364 7.79 10.79 -2.36
CA TRP A 364 8.24 11.09 -3.73
C TRP A 364 8.01 12.56 -4.04
N HIS A 365 8.99 13.22 -4.66
CA HIS A 365 8.79 14.55 -5.22
C HIS A 365 8.39 14.38 -6.68
N ALA A 366 7.12 14.57 -6.99
CA ALA A 366 6.68 14.76 -8.37
C ALA A 366 7.30 16.06 -8.89
N VAL A 367 8.11 15.95 -9.94
CA VAL A 367 8.87 17.08 -10.52
C VAL A 367 8.10 17.68 -11.68
N ILE A 368 7.51 16.84 -12.52
CA ILE A 368 6.72 17.21 -13.68
C ILE A 368 5.57 16.23 -13.76
N ASP A 369 4.39 16.77 -13.91
CA ASP A 369 3.18 16.01 -14.13
C ASP A 369 2.61 16.48 -15.48
N LYS A 370 2.23 15.55 -16.36
CA LYS A 370 1.72 15.84 -17.69
C LYS A 370 0.45 15.02 -17.95
N ALA A 371 -0.58 15.67 -18.47
CA ALA A 371 -1.75 15.00 -19.00
C ALA A 371 -1.78 15.19 -20.52
N GLU A 372 -1.86 14.10 -21.28
CA GLU A 372 -1.95 14.16 -22.74
C GLU A 372 -2.97 13.18 -23.31
N ARG A 373 -3.60 13.59 -24.41
CA ARG A 373 -4.46 12.73 -25.22
C ARG A 373 -3.64 12.19 -26.38
N VAL A 374 -3.57 10.87 -26.50
CA VAL A 374 -2.84 10.17 -27.55
C VAL A 374 -3.84 9.33 -28.36
N LEU A 375 -3.66 9.29 -29.67
CA LEU A 375 -4.40 8.40 -30.55
C LEU A 375 -3.53 7.17 -30.82
N THR A 376 -3.91 6.04 -30.25
CA THR A 376 -3.14 4.80 -30.37
C THR A 376 -3.77 3.91 -31.44
N PRO A 377 -3.03 3.48 -32.47
CA PRO A 377 -3.54 2.60 -33.51
C PRO A 377 -3.72 1.17 -32.97
N ASP A 378 -4.91 0.61 -33.14
CA ASP A 378 -5.19 -0.80 -32.86
C ASP A 378 -4.70 -1.67 -34.03
N GLU A 379 -3.66 -2.48 -33.77
CA GLU A 379 -3.07 -3.40 -34.74
C GLU A 379 -4.10 -4.43 -35.27
N MET A 380 -5.14 -4.76 -34.50
CA MET A 380 -6.13 -5.75 -34.91
C MET A 380 -7.21 -5.18 -35.84
N ASN A 381 -7.57 -3.91 -35.68
CA ASN A 381 -8.72 -3.32 -36.40
C ASN A 381 -8.38 -2.12 -37.30
N TYR A 382 -7.10 -1.74 -37.44
CA TYR A 382 -6.65 -0.59 -38.23
C TYR A 382 -7.42 0.71 -37.89
N LYS A 383 -7.77 0.90 -36.62
CA LYS A 383 -8.49 2.07 -36.11
C LYS A 383 -7.73 2.69 -34.96
N GLU A 384 -7.73 4.01 -34.90
CA GLU A 384 -7.13 4.76 -33.80
C GLU A 384 -8.14 4.92 -32.65
N TYR A 385 -7.68 4.70 -31.43
CA TYR A 385 -8.48 4.91 -30.23
C TYR A 385 -7.89 6.01 -29.34
N PRO A 386 -8.73 6.90 -28.80
CA PRO A 386 -8.27 7.94 -27.90
C PRO A 386 -7.94 7.36 -26.53
N GLU A 387 -6.70 7.57 -26.13
CA GLU A 387 -6.17 7.23 -24.81
C GLU A 387 -5.75 8.49 -24.07
N ILE A 388 -5.93 8.48 -22.76
CA ILE A 388 -5.52 9.57 -21.89
C ILE A 388 -4.38 9.09 -21.00
N TYR A 389 -3.25 9.78 -21.13
CA TYR A 389 -2.04 9.52 -20.36
C TYR A 389 -1.93 10.56 -19.25
N PHE A 390 -1.91 10.10 -18.00
CA PHE A 390 -1.46 10.88 -16.85
C PHE A 390 -0.05 10.42 -16.47
N THR A 391 0.96 11.17 -16.87
CA THR A 391 2.38 10.84 -16.64
C THR A 391 2.92 11.63 -15.46
N PHE A 392 3.57 10.90 -14.54
CA PHE A 392 4.19 11.42 -13.33
C PHE A 392 5.70 11.18 -13.39
N GLU A 393 6.48 12.25 -13.30
CA GLU A 393 7.94 12.18 -13.17
C GLU A 393 8.32 12.22 -11.69
N LEU A 394 8.65 11.05 -11.15
CA LEU A 394 8.93 10.80 -9.74
C LEU A 394 10.42 10.90 -9.46
N LYS A 395 10.82 11.88 -8.65
CA LYS A 395 12.19 11.96 -8.13
C LYS A 395 12.25 11.47 -6.69
N ARG A 396 13.16 10.52 -6.43
CA ARG A 396 13.37 9.94 -5.10
C ARG A 396 13.78 11.03 -4.11
N LYS A 397 13.02 11.19 -3.02
CA LYS A 397 13.27 12.21 -1.98
C LYS A 397 13.51 11.55 -0.64
N SER A 398 14.66 10.92 -0.45
CA SER A 398 15.01 10.44 0.89
C SER A 398 16.53 10.34 1.12
N PRO A 399 17.10 11.17 2.02
CA PRO A 399 18.50 11.07 2.43
C PRO A 399 18.79 9.77 3.21
N LEU A 400 17.75 9.07 3.70
CA LEU A 400 17.93 7.82 4.42
C LEU A 400 18.46 6.71 3.51
N PHE A 401 17.97 6.61 2.27
CA PHE A 401 18.50 5.63 1.30
C PHE A 401 19.97 5.88 1.00
N ILE A 402 20.35 7.15 0.81
CA ILE A 402 21.73 7.55 0.62
C ILE A 402 22.57 7.14 1.85
N SER A 403 22.19 7.53 3.06
CA SER A 403 22.98 7.15 4.25
C SER A 403 23.11 5.62 4.45
N THR A 404 22.06 4.86 4.13
CA THR A 404 22.02 3.39 4.32
C THR A 404 22.81 2.64 3.24
N LEU A 405 22.97 3.25 2.06
CA LEU A 405 23.76 2.71 0.96
C LEU A 405 25.24 3.06 1.10
N PHE A 406 25.57 4.29 1.47
CA PHE A 406 26.95 4.76 1.46
C PHE A 406 27.75 4.34 2.68
N LEU A 407 27.12 4.32 3.86
CA LEU A 407 27.83 4.02 5.10
C LEU A 407 28.45 2.61 5.07
N PRO A 408 27.74 1.53 4.68
CA PRO A 408 28.35 0.21 4.55
C PRO A 408 29.41 0.13 3.45
N ALA A 409 29.23 0.84 2.32
CA ALA A 409 30.25 0.89 1.26
C ALA A 409 31.58 1.47 1.78
N ILE A 410 31.52 2.61 2.47
CA ILE A 410 32.73 3.26 3.03
C ILE A 410 33.39 2.35 4.07
N VAL A 411 32.60 1.74 4.97
CA VAL A 411 33.13 0.85 6.02
C VAL A 411 33.80 -0.39 5.42
N THR A 412 33.17 -1.06 4.45
CA THR A 412 33.72 -2.26 3.81
C THR A 412 35.00 -1.97 3.03
N MET A 413 35.09 -0.80 2.38
CA MET A 413 36.31 -0.31 1.72
C MET A 413 37.44 -0.05 2.72
N ILE A 414 37.15 0.67 3.82
CA ILE A 414 38.14 0.95 4.86
C ILE A 414 38.65 -0.35 5.49
N VAL A 415 37.76 -1.29 5.81
CA VAL A 415 38.15 -2.61 6.38
C VAL A 415 39.02 -3.39 5.40
N CYS A 416 38.72 -3.36 4.10
CA CYS A 416 39.56 -3.99 3.08
C CYS A 416 40.96 -3.36 3.02
N LEU A 417 41.05 -2.03 2.98
CA LEU A 417 42.33 -1.32 2.95
C LEU A 417 43.15 -1.51 4.24
N LEU A 418 42.50 -1.48 5.41
CA LEU A 418 43.16 -1.75 6.70
C LEU A 418 43.67 -3.20 6.78
N SER A 419 42.95 -4.16 6.21
CA SER A 419 43.40 -5.56 6.17
C SER A 419 44.71 -5.73 5.38
N LEU A 420 44.91 -4.94 4.31
CA LEU A 420 46.15 -4.91 3.53
C LEU A 420 47.28 -4.15 4.24
N TRP A 421 46.95 -3.31 5.23
CA TRP A 421 47.95 -2.63 6.04
C TRP A 421 48.50 -3.51 7.17
N MET A 422 47.70 -4.45 7.67
CA MET A 422 48.02 -5.37 8.76
C MET A 422 49.16 -6.35 8.37
N PRO A 423 50.08 -6.68 9.29
CA PRO A 423 51.15 -7.65 9.01
C PRO A 423 50.59 -9.03 8.64
N PRO A 424 51.20 -9.74 7.66
CA PRO A 424 50.69 -11.00 7.11
C PRO A 424 50.79 -12.20 8.07
N ASN A 425 51.46 -12.07 9.21
CA ASN A 425 51.60 -13.17 10.18
C ASN A 425 50.36 -13.30 11.10
N CYS A 426 49.59 -12.22 11.24
CA CYS A 426 48.42 -12.13 12.12
C CYS A 426 47.23 -12.92 11.53
N PRO A 427 46.73 -13.98 12.21
CA PRO A 427 45.53 -14.69 11.76
C PRO A 427 44.28 -13.79 11.74
N GLU A 428 44.26 -12.70 12.52
CA GLU A 428 43.18 -11.71 12.57
C GLU A 428 42.88 -11.08 11.21
N LYS A 429 43.90 -10.94 10.35
CA LYS A 429 43.75 -10.46 8.96
C LYS A 429 42.77 -11.31 8.16
N MET A 430 42.86 -12.64 8.29
CA MET A 430 41.99 -13.58 7.59
C MET A 430 40.54 -13.45 8.08
N TYR A 431 40.34 -13.37 9.40
CA TYR A 431 39.00 -13.21 9.99
C TYR A 431 38.34 -11.88 9.58
N MET A 432 39.09 -10.78 9.51
CA MET A 432 38.59 -9.48 9.03
C MET A 432 38.13 -9.54 7.57
N ILE A 433 38.89 -10.20 6.70
CA ILE A 433 38.53 -10.31 5.28
C ILE A 433 37.30 -11.21 5.09
N ILE A 434 37.23 -12.33 5.81
CA ILE A 434 36.07 -13.24 5.77
C ILE A 434 34.81 -12.54 6.30
N SER A 435 34.89 -11.81 7.41
CA SER A 435 33.72 -11.08 7.93
C SER A 435 33.26 -9.99 6.96
N ASN A 436 34.19 -9.27 6.32
CA ASN A 436 33.86 -8.28 5.29
C ASN A 436 33.18 -8.92 4.08
N MET A 437 33.63 -10.11 3.65
CA MET A 437 33.01 -10.88 2.57
C MET A 437 31.57 -11.27 2.90
N VAL A 438 31.30 -11.73 4.13
CA VAL A 438 29.95 -12.06 4.60
C VAL A 438 29.06 -10.82 4.61
N VAL A 439 29.55 -9.68 5.10
CA VAL A 439 28.79 -8.41 5.10
C VAL A 439 28.42 -7.99 3.67
N LEU A 440 29.36 -8.06 2.73
CA LEU A 440 29.10 -7.76 1.32
C LEU A 440 28.08 -8.71 0.68
N PHE A 441 28.14 -10.01 1.00
CA PHE A 441 27.16 -10.98 0.53
C PHE A 441 25.76 -10.69 1.09
N MET A 442 25.63 -10.42 2.39
CA MET A 442 24.35 -10.02 3.00
C MET A 442 23.80 -8.75 2.35
N TYR A 443 24.67 -7.80 2.02
CA TYR A 443 24.26 -6.55 1.38
C TYR A 443 23.76 -6.76 -0.05
N LEU A 444 24.45 -7.58 -0.85
CA LEU A 444 23.99 -7.97 -2.18
C LEU A 444 22.66 -8.74 -2.12
N ALA A 445 22.48 -9.61 -1.12
CA ALA A 445 21.22 -10.30 -0.89
C ALA A 445 20.09 -9.32 -0.51
N TYR A 446 20.39 -8.31 0.31
CA TYR A 446 19.47 -7.23 0.63
C TYR A 446 19.08 -6.41 -0.62
N LEU A 447 20.05 -6.03 -1.46
CA LEU A 447 19.79 -5.34 -2.72
C LEU A 447 18.91 -6.19 -3.66
N ASN A 448 19.15 -7.50 -3.74
CA ASN A 448 18.32 -8.41 -4.53
C ASN A 448 16.89 -8.56 -3.99
N TYR A 449 16.67 -8.31 -2.69
CA TYR A 449 15.33 -8.34 -2.09
C TYR A 449 14.53 -7.06 -2.39
N ILE A 450 15.18 -5.89 -2.42
CA ILE A 450 14.49 -4.62 -2.64
C ILE A 450 14.35 -4.24 -4.12
N LEU A 451 15.27 -4.71 -4.98
CA LEU A 451 15.26 -4.40 -6.41
C LEU A 451 14.38 -5.39 -7.18
N PRO A 452 13.66 -4.95 -8.22
CA PRO A 452 12.92 -5.86 -9.10
C PRO A 452 13.86 -6.77 -9.88
N THR A 453 13.39 -7.99 -10.17
CA THR A 453 14.13 -8.98 -10.97
C THR A 453 14.07 -8.70 -12.47
N ASN A 454 13.11 -7.89 -12.93
CA ASN A 454 12.81 -7.66 -14.35
C ASN A 454 13.47 -6.38 -14.90
N LEU A 455 14.70 -6.08 -14.47
CA LEU A 455 15.41 -4.90 -14.93
C LEU A 455 16.06 -5.15 -16.30
N GLU A 456 15.79 -4.27 -17.26
CA GLU A 456 16.46 -4.27 -18.56
C GLU A 456 17.96 -3.95 -18.43
N HIS A 457 18.33 -3.18 -17.41
CA HIS A 457 19.69 -2.74 -17.16
C HIS A 457 20.11 -2.98 -15.71
N GLN A 458 21.34 -3.45 -15.51
CA GLN A 458 21.90 -3.68 -14.18
C GLN A 458 22.17 -2.34 -13.46
N PRO A 459 21.70 -2.16 -12.21
CA PRO A 459 22.00 -0.97 -11.42
C PRO A 459 23.50 -0.82 -11.14
N THR A 460 24.00 0.41 -11.20
CA THR A 460 25.41 0.75 -10.92
C THR A 460 25.82 0.35 -9.49
N VAL A 461 24.93 0.53 -8.51
CA VAL A 461 25.15 0.11 -7.12
C VAL A 461 25.40 -1.40 -6.97
N VAL A 462 24.67 -2.24 -7.70
CA VAL A 462 24.86 -3.70 -7.66
C VAL A 462 26.23 -4.05 -8.25
N SER A 463 26.61 -3.37 -9.33
CA SER A 463 27.94 -3.51 -9.95
C SER A 463 29.06 -3.09 -8.99
N PHE A 464 28.86 -2.02 -8.21
CA PHE A 464 29.82 -1.56 -7.20
C PHE A 464 30.04 -2.60 -6.08
N TYR A 465 28.97 -3.11 -5.48
CA TYR A 465 29.07 -4.11 -4.41
C TYR A 465 29.57 -5.46 -4.93
N GLY A 466 29.16 -5.86 -6.14
CA GLY A 466 29.68 -7.06 -6.82
C GLY A 466 31.17 -6.96 -7.13
N GLY A 467 31.62 -5.82 -7.65
CA GLY A 467 33.04 -5.53 -7.89
C GLY A 467 33.86 -5.52 -6.60
N THR A 468 33.33 -4.91 -5.53
CA THR A 468 33.98 -4.91 -4.22
C THR A 468 34.08 -6.33 -3.64
N LEU A 469 33.05 -7.17 -3.78
CA LEU A 469 33.09 -8.57 -3.37
C LEU A 469 34.15 -9.36 -4.15
N LEU A 470 34.27 -9.13 -5.46
CA LEU A 470 35.31 -9.74 -6.29
C LEU A 470 36.71 -9.33 -5.82
N LEU A 471 36.94 -8.04 -5.53
CA LEU A 471 38.19 -7.55 -4.96
C LEU A 471 38.49 -8.20 -3.59
N VAL A 472 37.52 -8.28 -2.69
CA VAL A 472 37.68 -8.93 -1.38
C VAL A 472 38.02 -10.42 -1.53
N THR A 473 37.42 -11.11 -2.50
CA THR A 473 37.70 -12.52 -2.80
C THR A 473 39.14 -12.70 -3.30
N ILE A 474 39.61 -11.83 -4.20
CA ILE A 474 41.00 -11.82 -4.66
C ILE A 474 41.96 -11.51 -3.49
N SER A 475 41.61 -10.56 -2.63
CA SER A 475 42.39 -10.23 -1.43
C SER A 475 42.50 -11.40 -0.46
N LEU A 476 41.44 -12.20 -0.30
CA LEU A 476 41.47 -13.42 0.51
C LEU A 476 42.47 -14.45 -0.07
N LEU A 477 42.46 -14.66 -1.39
CA LEU A 477 43.41 -15.55 -2.06
C LEU A 477 44.86 -15.10 -1.86
N PHE A 478 45.15 -13.80 -2.06
CA PHE A 478 46.48 -13.25 -1.78
C PHE A 478 46.86 -13.38 -0.30
N THR A 479 45.91 -13.17 0.61
CA THR A 479 46.15 -13.33 2.05
C THR A 479 46.54 -14.77 2.40
N VAL A 480 45.85 -15.77 1.86
CA VAL A 480 46.22 -17.19 2.03
C VAL A 480 47.63 -17.46 1.48
N ILE A 481 47.96 -16.91 0.31
CA ILE A 481 49.30 -17.05 -0.29
C ILE A 481 50.37 -16.41 0.60
N THR A 482 50.15 -15.18 1.08
CA THR A 482 51.08 -14.46 1.99
C THR A 482 51.27 -15.20 3.32
N ILE A 483 50.21 -15.68 3.96
CA ILE A 483 50.28 -16.48 5.19
C ILE A 483 51.05 -17.80 4.96
N ARG A 484 50.80 -18.48 3.84
CA ARG A 484 51.53 -19.71 3.49
C ARG A 484 53.01 -19.44 3.24
N MET A 485 53.35 -18.29 2.66
CA MET A 485 54.74 -17.88 2.44
C MET A 485 55.46 -17.59 3.76
N THR A 486 54.79 -16.99 4.74
CA THR A 486 55.40 -16.60 6.02
C THR A 486 55.48 -17.71 7.06
N ARG A 487 54.52 -18.65 7.07
CA ARG A 487 54.47 -19.71 8.10
C ARG A 487 55.25 -20.98 7.78
N LEU A 488 55.52 -21.26 6.50
CA LEU A 488 56.29 -22.44 6.12
C LEU A 488 57.79 -22.15 6.24
N PRO A 489 58.57 -22.95 7.00
CA PRO A 489 60.01 -22.76 7.11
C PRO A 489 60.65 -22.87 5.73
N LYS A 490 61.46 -21.87 5.35
CA LYS A 490 62.10 -21.81 4.02
C LYS A 490 63.56 -22.24 4.10
N PRO A 491 63.98 -23.23 3.31
CA PRO A 491 65.37 -23.69 3.29
C PRO A 491 66.30 -22.69 2.59
N THR A 492 65.76 -21.80 1.75
CA THR A 492 66.52 -20.79 1.02
C THR A 492 65.91 -19.40 1.19
N GLY A 493 66.80 -18.41 1.34
CA GLY A 493 66.44 -16.99 1.29
C GLY A 493 65.94 -16.57 -0.09
N MET A 494 65.38 -15.37 -0.16
CA MET A 494 64.77 -14.84 -1.38
C MET A 494 65.82 -14.60 -2.48
N PRO A 495 65.53 -14.92 -3.77
CA PRO A 495 66.43 -14.65 -4.89
C PRO A 495 66.94 -13.20 -4.94
N TYR A 496 68.20 -13.03 -5.34
CA TYR A 496 68.88 -11.71 -5.38
C TYR A 496 68.13 -10.67 -6.23
N CYS A 497 67.52 -11.09 -7.35
CA CYS A 497 66.72 -10.20 -8.20
C CYS A 497 65.54 -9.57 -7.44
N LEU A 498 64.85 -10.35 -6.60
CA LEU A 498 63.73 -9.86 -5.80
C LEU A 498 64.21 -8.96 -4.64
N LYS A 499 65.34 -9.30 -4.00
CA LYS A 499 65.99 -8.42 -3.00
C LYS A 499 66.34 -7.05 -3.57
N LYS A 500 66.87 -7.00 -4.80
CA LYS A 500 67.20 -5.74 -5.47
C LYS A 500 65.97 -4.87 -5.75
N VAL A 501 64.82 -5.47 -6.03
CA VAL A 501 63.56 -4.74 -6.25
C VAL A 501 63.03 -4.13 -4.94
N ILE A 502 63.09 -4.88 -3.84
CA ILE A 502 62.63 -4.41 -2.51
C ILE A 502 63.57 -3.37 -1.92
N ILE A 503 64.88 -3.51 -2.07
CA ILE A 503 65.87 -2.54 -1.55
C ILE A 503 65.98 -1.31 -2.48
N GLY A 504 65.52 -1.45 -3.72
CA GLY A 504 65.52 -0.37 -4.71
C GLY A 504 64.47 0.73 -4.44
N PRO A 505 64.35 1.70 -5.36
CA PRO A 505 63.48 2.87 -5.19
C PRO A 505 62.00 2.51 -4.99
N ILE A 506 61.57 1.35 -5.48
CA ILE A 506 60.19 0.86 -5.33
C ILE A 506 59.89 0.52 -3.86
N GLY A 507 60.77 -0.20 -3.16
CA GLY A 507 60.53 -0.47 -1.74
C GLY A 507 60.74 0.74 -0.84
N THR A 508 61.62 1.68 -1.23
CA THR A 508 61.73 2.99 -0.57
C THR A 508 60.44 3.80 -0.68
N LEU A 509 59.79 3.80 -1.86
CA LEU A 509 58.49 4.44 -2.07
C LEU A 509 57.38 3.78 -1.23
N LEU A 510 57.44 2.46 -1.04
CA LEU A 510 56.48 1.67 -0.25
C LEU A 510 56.75 1.73 1.27
N GLY A 511 57.72 2.52 1.73
CA GLY A 511 58.04 2.67 3.16
C GLY A 511 58.79 1.49 3.78
N LEU A 512 59.41 0.62 2.98
CA LEU A 512 60.14 -0.58 3.42
C LEU A 512 61.62 -0.31 3.75
N ASN A 513 62.05 0.95 3.88
CA ASN A 513 63.45 1.29 4.16
C ASN A 513 63.97 0.75 5.50
N TRP A 514 63.11 0.66 6.52
CA TRP A 514 63.49 0.15 7.84
C TRP A 514 63.73 -1.37 7.84
N THR A 515 63.08 -2.12 6.95
CA THR A 515 63.30 -3.57 6.78
C THR A 515 64.52 -3.90 5.93
N GLY A 516 65.07 -2.92 5.19
CA GLY A 516 66.37 -3.05 4.53
C GLY A 516 67.54 -3.28 5.49
N ILE A 517 67.39 -2.87 6.76
CA ILE A 517 68.37 -3.13 7.83
C ILE A 517 68.37 -4.62 8.21
N LEU A 518 67.22 -5.30 8.13
CA LEU A 518 67.08 -6.74 8.40
C LEU A 518 67.59 -7.64 7.26
N ILE A 519 67.79 -7.07 6.06
CA ILE A 519 68.22 -7.80 4.85
C ILE A 519 69.72 -7.55 4.53
N SER A 520 70.37 -6.61 5.23
CA SER A 520 71.78 -6.28 5.01
C SER A 520 72.71 -7.34 5.63
N PRO A 521 73.61 -7.97 4.86
CA PRO A 521 74.63 -8.87 5.40
C PRO A 521 75.81 -8.05 5.89
N THR A 522 75.74 -7.44 7.08
CA THR A 522 76.97 -6.96 7.73
C THR A 522 77.57 -8.10 8.54
N HIS A 523 78.50 -8.84 7.91
CA HIS A 523 79.57 -9.51 8.63
C HIS A 523 80.37 -8.45 9.42
N LYS A 524 80.00 -8.21 10.68
CA LYS A 524 80.92 -7.78 11.76
C LYS A 524 80.39 -8.32 13.09
N PRO A 525 81.10 -9.25 13.77
CA PRO A 525 80.76 -9.58 15.14
C PRO A 525 81.05 -8.35 16.00
N LEU A 526 80.01 -7.78 16.63
CA LEU A 526 80.20 -6.75 17.66
C LEU A 526 80.44 -7.44 19.00
N GLU A 527 81.72 -7.62 19.31
CA GLU A 527 82.26 -7.47 20.66
C GLU A 527 81.72 -6.17 21.26
N THR A 528 80.62 -6.21 22.02
CA THR A 528 80.20 -5.05 22.86
C THR A 528 79.22 -5.43 23.98
N LEU A 529 79.22 -6.70 24.40
CA LEU A 529 78.44 -7.15 25.56
C LEU A 529 79.26 -7.93 26.60
N ASN A 530 80.60 -7.82 26.59
CA ASN A 530 81.44 -8.32 27.68
C ASN A 530 81.73 -7.27 28.77
N GLY A 531 81.16 -6.06 28.67
CA GLY A 531 81.41 -4.97 29.63
C GLY A 531 80.40 -4.81 30.77
N ILE A 532 79.31 -5.59 30.80
CA ILE A 532 78.19 -5.35 31.74
C ILE A 532 77.84 -6.60 32.59
N ALA A 533 78.50 -7.74 32.38
CA ALA A 533 78.18 -9.00 33.06
C ALA A 533 79.13 -9.38 34.22
N THR A 534 79.80 -8.41 34.88
CA THR A 534 80.65 -8.69 36.06
C THR A 534 80.13 -8.10 37.37
N SER A 535 78.83 -7.81 37.49
CA SER A 535 78.29 -7.23 38.74
C SER A 535 76.99 -7.84 39.23
N PHE A 536 76.72 -9.13 38.97
CA PHE A 536 75.58 -9.82 39.58
C PHE A 536 75.80 -11.33 39.77
N GLU A 537 76.96 -11.72 40.32
CA GLU A 537 77.13 -13.05 40.94
C GLU A 537 77.22 -12.90 42.46
N HIS A 538 76.07 -12.80 43.12
CA HIS A 538 75.93 -13.26 44.51
C HIS A 538 74.46 -13.49 44.84
N SER A 539 74.02 -14.75 44.74
CA SER A 539 73.40 -15.53 45.83
C SER A 539 72.39 -16.58 45.32
N GLN A 540 72.55 -17.78 45.89
CA GLN A 540 71.62 -18.92 45.98
C GLN A 540 71.72 -20.05 44.93
N SER A 541 72.73 -20.90 45.17
CA SER A 541 72.67 -22.37 45.23
C SER A 541 71.34 -22.89 45.82
N SER A 542 70.67 -23.94 45.33
CA SER A 542 71.08 -25.36 45.46
C SER A 542 70.08 -26.32 44.77
N ARG A 543 70.56 -27.30 43.97
CA ARG A 543 70.36 -28.78 44.12
C ARG A 543 70.68 -29.57 42.82
N HIS A 544 71.70 -30.44 42.94
CA HIS A 544 72.01 -31.75 42.32
C HIS A 544 71.02 -32.37 41.30
N ASN A 545 71.40 -33.16 40.27
CA ASN A 545 72.63 -33.91 39.96
C ASN A 545 72.64 -34.42 38.49
N GLU A 546 73.85 -34.56 37.96
CA GLU A 546 74.39 -35.60 37.05
C GLU A 546 73.96 -35.79 35.55
N ILE A 547 74.99 -35.59 34.71
CA ILE A 547 75.46 -36.40 33.56
C ILE A 547 74.58 -36.44 32.29
N SER A 548 74.99 -35.69 31.26
CA SER A 548 75.70 -36.28 30.11
C SER A 548 76.21 -35.18 29.17
N SER A 549 77.42 -35.39 28.67
CA SER A 549 78.03 -34.63 27.60
C SER A 549 77.24 -34.78 26.29
N HIS A 550 76.49 -33.77 25.90
CA HIS A 550 76.14 -33.54 24.50
C HIS A 550 76.28 -32.05 24.23
N GLN A 551 77.37 -31.69 23.56
CA GLN A 551 77.52 -30.44 22.85
C GLN A 551 76.37 -30.39 21.82
N PRO A 552 75.38 -29.48 21.93
CA PRO A 552 74.44 -29.29 20.85
C PRO A 552 75.22 -28.63 19.72
N ASP A 553 75.22 -29.31 18.58
CA ASP A 553 75.95 -28.96 17.39
C ASP A 553 75.66 -27.51 16.97
N LEU A 554 76.73 -26.74 16.81
CA LEU A 554 76.74 -25.40 16.23
C LEU A 554 76.01 -25.37 14.87
N GLU A 555 75.93 -26.51 14.17
CA GLU A 555 75.16 -26.68 12.94
C GLU A 555 73.65 -26.55 13.13
N GLN A 556 73.07 -26.99 14.24
CA GLN A 556 71.63 -26.89 14.48
C GLN A 556 71.22 -25.45 14.83
N PHE A 557 72.09 -24.72 15.52
CA PHE A 557 71.93 -23.28 15.76
C PHE A 557 72.16 -22.44 14.48
N VAL A 558 73.02 -22.90 13.56
CA VAL A 558 73.21 -22.29 12.23
C VAL A 558 72.03 -22.56 11.29
N VAL A 559 71.40 -23.74 11.37
CA VAL A 559 70.17 -24.06 10.62
C VAL A 559 68.96 -23.30 11.19
N ASP A 560 68.85 -23.14 12.51
CA ASP A 560 67.79 -22.33 13.13
C ASP A 560 67.98 -20.83 12.87
N SER A 561 69.21 -20.31 12.85
CA SER A 561 69.50 -18.90 12.52
C SER A 561 69.40 -18.57 11.03
N SER A 562 69.79 -19.50 10.13
CA SER A 562 69.62 -19.33 8.68
C SER A 562 68.15 -19.48 8.24
N SER A 563 67.40 -20.38 8.86
CA SER A 563 65.95 -20.52 8.62
C SER A 563 65.16 -19.33 9.18
N THR A 564 65.51 -18.78 10.35
CA THR A 564 64.90 -17.53 10.84
C THR A 564 65.24 -16.32 9.95
N GLY A 565 66.47 -16.24 9.44
CA GLY A 565 66.88 -15.21 8.47
C GLY A 565 66.09 -15.32 7.15
N ALA A 566 66.00 -16.52 6.58
CA ALA A 566 65.20 -16.76 5.36
C ALA A 566 63.71 -16.44 5.58
N ASN A 567 63.13 -16.83 6.71
CA ASN A 567 61.73 -16.54 7.03
C ASN A 567 61.47 -15.03 7.19
N MET A 568 62.41 -14.27 7.77
CA MET A 568 62.34 -12.81 7.85
C MET A 568 62.35 -12.16 6.45
N GLU A 569 63.18 -12.65 5.52
CA GLU A 569 63.22 -12.15 4.14
C GLU A 569 61.89 -12.38 3.40
N TRP A 570 61.30 -13.57 3.55
CA TRP A 570 59.99 -13.89 2.95
C TRP A 570 58.83 -13.14 3.62
N MET A 571 58.95 -12.77 4.90
CA MET A 571 58.01 -11.88 5.58
C MET A 571 58.04 -10.46 5.00
N VAL A 572 59.23 -9.93 4.69
CA VAL A 572 59.36 -8.62 4.03
C VAL A 572 58.80 -8.67 2.60
N PHE A 573 58.99 -9.78 1.88
CA PHE A 573 58.39 -9.97 0.56
C PHE A 573 56.86 -10.04 0.62
N ALA A 574 56.29 -10.71 1.61
CA ALA A 574 54.84 -10.73 1.83
C ALA A 574 54.29 -9.32 2.14
N LEU A 575 54.99 -8.52 2.96
CA LEU A 575 54.66 -7.12 3.21
C LEU A 575 54.75 -6.26 1.93
N PHE A 576 55.73 -6.52 1.08
CA PHE A 576 55.88 -5.85 -0.21
C PHE A 576 54.68 -6.10 -1.12
N ILE A 577 54.20 -7.36 -1.20
CA ILE A 577 52.99 -7.71 -1.95
C ILE A 577 51.76 -6.98 -1.38
N ASP A 578 51.58 -7.00 -0.06
CA ASP A 578 50.46 -6.32 0.60
C ASP A 578 50.44 -4.80 0.33
N ARG A 579 51.61 -4.14 0.30
CA ARG A 579 51.72 -2.70 0.00
C ARG A 579 51.44 -2.38 -1.47
N ILE A 580 51.85 -3.23 -2.40
CA ILE A 580 51.46 -3.09 -3.82
C ILE A 580 49.95 -3.26 -3.97
N LEU A 581 49.38 -4.31 -3.36
CA LEU A 581 47.94 -4.55 -3.40
C LEU A 581 47.16 -3.38 -2.78
N PHE A 582 47.64 -2.78 -1.69
CA PHE A 582 47.03 -1.59 -1.09
C PHE A 582 46.93 -0.42 -2.08
N ILE A 583 48.00 -0.13 -2.83
CA ILE A 583 48.00 0.94 -3.84
C ILE A 583 47.06 0.61 -5.00
N CYS A 584 47.14 -0.62 -5.52
CA CYS A 584 46.26 -1.09 -6.59
C CYS A 584 44.79 -1.01 -6.17
N TYR A 585 44.46 -1.48 -4.97
CA TYR A 585 43.08 -1.49 -4.46
C TYR A 585 42.60 -0.08 -4.16
N SER A 586 43.44 0.81 -3.65
CA SER A 586 43.08 2.23 -3.47
C SER A 586 42.71 2.88 -4.80
N PHE A 587 43.45 2.59 -5.87
CA PHE A 587 43.13 3.08 -7.22
C PHE A 587 41.86 2.44 -7.78
N LEU A 588 41.70 1.12 -7.67
CA LEU A 588 40.51 0.40 -8.13
C LEU A 588 39.24 0.84 -7.40
N PHE A 589 39.33 1.08 -6.09
CA PHE A 589 38.23 1.64 -5.32
C PHE A 589 37.90 3.08 -5.73
N GLY A 590 38.91 3.89 -6.06
CA GLY A 590 38.69 5.22 -6.64
C GLY A 590 37.92 5.16 -7.97
N ILE A 591 38.27 4.20 -8.85
CA ILE A 591 37.54 3.96 -10.10
C ILE A 591 36.10 3.51 -9.81
N LEU A 592 35.91 2.53 -8.93
CA LEU A 592 34.58 2.02 -8.57
C LEU A 592 33.68 3.11 -7.99
N LEU A 593 34.23 3.99 -7.15
CA LEU A 593 33.51 5.17 -6.64
C LEU A 593 33.12 6.11 -7.78
N SER A 594 34.02 6.42 -8.71
CA SER A 594 33.75 7.35 -9.83
C SER A 594 32.74 6.83 -10.86
N ILE A 595 32.59 5.51 -10.98
CA ILE A 595 31.61 4.89 -11.88
C ILE A 595 30.21 4.89 -11.23
N CYS A 596 30.16 4.81 -9.89
CA CYS A 596 28.90 4.71 -9.15
C CYS A 596 28.35 6.08 -8.70
N PHE A 597 29.24 7.07 -8.52
CA PHE A 597 28.97 8.39 -7.95
C PHE A 597 29.67 9.47 -8.77
#